data_AF-A0A1D6NIA8-F1
#
_entry.id   AF-A0A1D6NIA8-F1
#
_cell.length_a   1.000
_cell.length_b   1.000
_cell.length_c   1.000
_cell.angle_alpha   90.00
_cell.angle_beta   90.00
_cell.angle_gamma   90.00
#
_symmetry.space_group_name_H-M   'P 1'
#
loop_
_entity.id
_entity.type
_entity.pdbx_description
1 polymer ?
#
loop_
_entity_poly.entity_id
_entity_poly.type
_entity_poly.pdbx_seq_one_letter_code
_entity_poly.pdbx_strand_id
1 'polypeptide(L)'
;MEASSSLRFQVSRFSSFKYKYNVDKEMTLIKFVDDESGPIGSFNWFATHGTSMSRTNSLISGDNKGAAARFMEDWAEQNGIPKQAAHVNHDGLESSHMTSRLPRRVSPIIPEPNEITDDLVQLASSYEASGGRRLSSSSITKRIRSTQQNRPKFVSAFCQSNCGDVSPNVLGTFCIDTGLPCDFNHSTCNGKNELCYGRGPGYPDEFESTHIIGNRQFQKAVDLFSSASEEIQGKIDYRHTYLDFSKLEVNVRTSTGSQQVVKTCPAAMGFAFAAGTTDGPGAFDFKQGDVKGNPFWRLVRNLLKTPGKEQVECQAPKPILLDTGEMKEPYDWAPAILPIQIIRIGQLAILCVPGEFTTMAGRRLRDAVKAVLTSDNSGEFNNIHVVLAGLTNTYSQYITTFEEYEIQRYEGASTLYGPHTLSAYIQEFQKLATAMVANKEVPTNFQPPDMLDKQIGLLPGVVFDSTPPGVEFGDVSSDVPASSTFRKGSVVNATFYSACPRNDLLTDGTFALVEKLDGSNSWVPAYDDDDWSLRFKWSRPSKLSPRSFATLEWTVPGDAPSGVYRLRHFGASKPLIGSIKHFTGTSRAFAVR
;
A
#
# COMPACT_ATOMS: atom_id res chain seq x y z
N MET A 1 -32.15 39.75 40.26
CA MET A 1 -31.00 39.06 40.87
C MET A 1 -31.02 37.64 40.35
N GLU A 2 -30.43 37.45 39.17
CA GLU A 2 -30.43 36.18 38.44
C GLU A 2 -29.33 35.27 38.96
N ALA A 3 -29.72 34.02 39.22
CA ALA A 3 -28.84 32.96 39.66
C ALA A 3 -27.97 32.49 38.49
N SER A 4 -26.66 32.67 38.63
CA SER A 4 -25.63 32.09 37.77
C SER A 4 -25.53 30.58 38.04
N SER A 5 -26.04 29.77 37.13
CA SER A 5 -25.76 28.32 37.09
C SER A 5 -24.47 28.08 36.29
N SER A 6 -23.34 27.94 37.00
CA SER A 6 -22.11 27.45 36.38
C SER A 6 -22.25 25.96 36.09
N LEU A 7 -22.60 25.59 34.87
CA LEU A 7 -22.43 24.21 34.37
C LEU A 7 -20.93 23.90 34.31
N ARG A 8 -20.46 23.07 35.24
CA ARG A 8 -19.12 22.46 35.19
C ARG A 8 -19.22 21.16 34.39
N PHE A 9 -18.76 21.18 33.15
CA PHE A 9 -18.50 19.95 32.40
C PHE A 9 -17.22 19.31 32.94
N GLN A 10 -17.34 18.14 33.59
CA GLN A 10 -16.21 17.30 33.96
C GLN A 10 -16.01 16.25 32.86
N VAL A 11 -14.99 16.45 32.01
CA VAL A 11 -14.44 15.40 31.14
C VAL A 11 -13.26 14.79 31.91
N SER A 12 -13.25 13.46 32.08
CA SER A 12 -12.09 12.77 32.65
C SER A 12 -10.87 13.05 31.76
N ARG A 13 -9.82 13.62 32.35
CA ARG A 13 -8.64 14.08 31.62
C ARG A 13 -7.91 12.87 31.02
N PHE A 14 -7.91 12.80 29.68
CA PHE A 14 -7.08 11.91 28.87
C PHE A 14 -5.58 12.07 29.19
N SER A 15 -4.79 11.02 28.96
CA SER A 15 -3.32 11.05 28.95
C SER A 15 -2.72 11.86 27.77
N SER A 16 -3.44 12.84 27.23
CA SER A 16 -3.00 13.64 26.08
C SER A 16 -1.87 14.62 26.42
N PHE A 17 -1.55 14.85 27.70
CA PHE A 17 -0.41 15.70 28.07
C PHE A 17 0.95 15.13 27.63
N LYS A 18 1.06 13.81 27.37
CA LYS A 18 2.31 13.20 26.87
C LYS A 18 2.52 13.41 25.37
N TYR A 19 1.46 13.61 24.59
CA TYR A 19 1.53 13.60 23.12
C TYR A 19 0.99 14.89 22.51
N LYS A 20 1.84 15.59 21.73
CA LYS A 20 1.48 16.85 21.06
C LYS A 20 0.47 16.68 19.92
N TYR A 21 0.44 15.51 19.28
CA TYR A 21 -0.35 15.25 18.08
C TYR A 21 -1.26 14.03 18.26
N ASN A 22 -2.42 14.07 17.62
CA ASN A 22 -3.38 12.96 17.53
C ASN A 22 -3.00 11.90 16.48
N VAL A 23 -1.87 12.08 15.78
CA VAL A 23 -1.27 11.11 14.86
C VAL A 23 0.19 10.88 15.25
N ASP A 24 0.73 9.71 14.94
CA ASP A 24 2.16 9.43 15.08
C ASP A 24 2.95 10.00 13.90
N LYS A 25 3.79 10.99 14.18
CA LYS A 25 4.64 11.67 13.18
C LYS A 25 6.04 11.08 13.06
N GLU A 26 6.36 10.10 13.89
CA GLU A 26 7.66 9.46 13.90
C GLU A 26 7.76 8.43 12.77
N MET A 27 8.83 8.53 11.98
CA MET A 27 9.23 7.50 11.03
C MET A 27 10.50 6.84 11.55
N THR A 28 10.52 5.52 11.62
CA THR A 28 11.71 4.74 12.00
C THR A 28 12.27 4.05 10.77
N LEU A 29 13.57 4.20 10.54
CA LEU A 29 14.28 3.61 9.41
C LEU A 29 15.34 2.62 9.89
N ILE A 30 15.40 1.44 9.27
CA ILE A 30 16.57 0.56 9.31
C ILE A 30 17.28 0.65 7.97
N LYS A 31 18.59 0.85 8.00
CA LYS A 31 19.46 0.86 6.84
C LYS A 31 20.25 -0.44 6.80
N PHE A 32 20.21 -1.13 5.66
CA PHE A 32 21.00 -2.34 5.42
C PHE A 32 22.26 -1.94 4.64
N VAL A 33 23.43 -2.34 5.15
CA VAL A 33 24.73 -2.04 4.55
C VAL A 33 25.50 -3.34 4.40
N ASP A 34 25.97 -3.57 3.19
CA ASP A 34 26.92 -4.63 2.82
C ASP A 34 28.35 -4.06 2.84
N ASP A 35 29.32 -4.86 3.28
CA ASP A 35 30.71 -4.43 3.42
C ASP A 35 31.36 -4.11 2.07
N GLU A 36 30.98 -4.82 1.00
CA GLU A 36 31.55 -4.65 -0.33
C GLU A 36 30.79 -3.60 -1.15
N SER A 37 29.46 -3.72 -1.17
CA SER A 37 28.55 -2.98 -2.06
C SER A 37 28.03 -1.70 -1.41
N GLY A 38 28.30 -1.49 -0.12
CA GLY A 38 27.76 -0.37 0.65
C GLY A 38 26.26 -0.55 0.92
N PRO A 39 25.46 0.54 0.97
CA PRO A 39 24.04 0.42 1.30
C PRO A 39 23.26 -0.42 0.28
N ILE A 40 22.47 -1.39 0.75
CA ILE A 40 21.72 -2.35 -0.10
C ILE A 40 20.20 -2.27 0.09
N GLY A 41 19.71 -1.57 1.11
CA GLY A 41 18.26 -1.40 1.27
C GLY A 41 17.84 -0.65 2.52
N SER A 42 16.53 -0.47 2.68
CA SER A 42 15.94 0.11 3.90
C SER A 42 14.54 -0.41 4.20
N PHE A 43 14.19 -0.46 5.48
CA PHE A 43 12.81 -0.57 5.97
C PHE A 43 12.40 0.73 6.64
N ASN A 44 11.20 1.22 6.34
CA ASN A 44 10.72 2.55 6.74
C ASN A 44 9.32 2.43 7.37
N TRP A 45 9.21 2.39 8.70
CA TRP A 45 7.92 2.32 9.39
C TRP A 45 7.33 3.71 9.60
N PHE A 46 6.12 3.93 9.10
CA PHE A 46 5.38 5.18 9.30
C PHE A 46 3.87 4.94 9.25
N ALA A 47 3.11 5.55 10.17
CA ALA A 47 1.67 5.35 10.28
C ALA A 47 0.90 6.23 9.28
N THR A 48 0.39 5.65 8.20
CA THR A 48 -0.57 6.29 7.28
C THR A 48 -1.26 5.23 6.43
N HIS A 49 -2.58 5.35 6.21
CA HIS A 49 -3.30 4.46 5.29
C HIS A 49 -2.78 4.59 3.85
N GLY A 50 -2.80 3.47 3.13
CA GLY A 50 -2.61 3.43 1.67
C GLY A 50 -3.93 3.71 0.94
N THR A 51 -4.52 4.88 1.18
CA THR A 51 -5.85 5.30 0.68
C THR A 51 -5.80 6.68 0.01
N SER A 52 -4.66 7.04 -0.60
CA SER A 52 -4.58 8.25 -1.43
C SER A 52 -5.35 8.08 -2.74
N MET A 53 -5.30 6.86 -3.31
CA MET A 53 -6.14 6.44 -4.41
C MET A 53 -7.51 6.02 -3.86
N SER A 54 -8.58 6.60 -4.39
CA SER A 54 -9.94 6.38 -3.89
C SER A 54 -10.51 5.02 -4.32
N ARG A 55 -11.64 4.63 -3.74
CA ARG A 55 -12.41 3.44 -4.17
C ARG A 55 -12.89 3.47 -5.63
N THR A 56 -12.82 4.62 -6.30
CA THR A 56 -13.20 4.78 -7.71
C THR A 56 -12.03 4.55 -8.68
N ASN A 57 -10.80 4.52 -8.17
CA ASN A 57 -9.65 4.09 -8.94
C ASN A 57 -9.84 2.64 -9.44
N SER A 58 -9.46 2.40 -10.69
CA SER A 58 -9.52 1.07 -11.32
C SER A 58 -8.15 0.55 -11.75
N LEU A 59 -7.08 1.26 -11.42
CA LEU A 59 -5.71 0.87 -11.73
C LEU A 59 -5.06 0.22 -10.50
N ILE A 60 -4.39 -0.91 -10.69
CA ILE A 60 -3.59 -1.53 -9.63
C ILE A 60 -2.48 -0.56 -9.23
N SER A 61 -2.31 -0.33 -7.93
CA SER A 61 -1.34 0.62 -7.39
C SER A 61 -0.87 0.17 -6.02
N GLY A 62 0.41 0.43 -5.69
CA GLY A 62 0.93 0.33 -4.32
C GLY A 62 0.57 1.54 -3.44
N ASP A 63 -0.24 2.47 -3.95
CA ASP A 63 -0.67 3.71 -3.31
C ASP A 63 0.54 4.57 -2.86
N ASN A 64 0.37 5.40 -1.84
CA ASN A 64 1.39 6.37 -1.42
C ASN A 64 2.65 5.71 -0.86
N LYS A 65 2.55 4.53 -0.22
CA LYS A 65 3.71 3.77 0.28
C LYS A 65 4.45 3.08 -0.84
N GLY A 66 3.75 2.52 -1.82
CA GLY A 66 4.35 1.97 -3.04
C GLY A 66 5.05 3.05 -3.85
N ALA A 67 4.43 4.23 -3.98
CA ALA A 67 5.07 5.39 -4.60
C ALA A 67 6.34 5.82 -3.84
N ALA A 68 6.31 5.87 -2.51
CA ALA A 68 7.49 6.19 -1.71
C ALA A 68 8.63 5.16 -1.88
N ALA A 69 8.30 3.87 -1.89
CA ALA A 69 9.26 2.78 -2.16
C ALA A 69 9.90 2.95 -3.53
N ARG A 70 9.06 3.11 -4.56
CA ARG A 70 9.46 3.37 -5.94
C ARG A 70 10.43 4.55 -6.05
N PHE A 71 10.07 5.70 -5.48
CA PHE A 71 10.92 6.90 -5.53
C PHE A 71 12.25 6.69 -4.81
N MET A 72 12.26 5.92 -3.72
CA MET A 72 13.49 5.61 -2.99
C MET A 72 14.41 4.67 -3.77
N GLU A 73 13.86 3.69 -4.47
CA GLU A 73 14.61 2.78 -5.34
C GLU A 73 15.18 3.51 -6.55
N ASP A 74 14.38 4.36 -7.21
CA ASP A 74 14.85 5.20 -8.32
C ASP A 74 15.94 6.18 -7.87
N TRP A 75 15.77 6.82 -6.72
CA TRP A 75 16.79 7.68 -6.12
C TRP A 75 18.09 6.93 -5.83
N ALA A 76 18.01 5.72 -5.29
CA ALA A 76 19.20 4.91 -5.00
C ALA A 76 19.93 4.53 -6.30
N GLU A 77 19.21 4.09 -7.33
CA GLU A 77 19.78 3.77 -8.65
C GLU A 77 20.47 4.99 -9.27
N GLN A 78 19.83 6.16 -9.24
CA GLN A 78 20.40 7.42 -9.74
C GLN A 78 21.67 7.86 -9.00
N ASN A 79 21.82 7.46 -7.72
CA ASN A 79 22.99 7.75 -6.90
C ASN A 79 24.02 6.61 -6.89
N GLY A 80 23.85 5.58 -7.74
CA GLY A 80 24.78 4.46 -7.84
C GLY A 80 24.83 3.58 -6.59
N ILE A 81 23.67 3.36 -5.96
CA ILE A 81 23.49 2.55 -4.75
C ILE A 81 22.68 1.28 -5.11
N PRO A 82 23.17 0.07 -4.78
CA PRO A 82 24.47 -0.23 -4.21
C PRO A 82 25.62 0.02 -5.19
N LYS A 83 26.84 0.19 -4.67
CA LYS A 83 28.03 0.29 -5.49
C LYS A 83 28.23 -1.00 -6.25
N GLN A 84 28.45 -0.91 -7.55
CA GLN A 84 28.82 -2.08 -8.34
C GLN A 84 30.28 -2.43 -8.04
N ALA A 85 30.53 -3.69 -7.65
CA ALA A 85 31.88 -4.21 -7.55
C ALA A 85 32.59 -4.02 -8.91
N ALA A 86 33.81 -3.47 -8.90
CA ALA A 86 34.64 -3.46 -10.09
C ALA A 86 34.92 -4.92 -10.45
N HIS A 87 34.33 -5.42 -11.55
CA HIS A 87 34.79 -6.67 -12.12
C HIS A 87 36.26 -6.50 -12.50
N VAL A 88 37.15 -7.08 -11.68
CA VAL A 88 38.54 -7.31 -12.05
C VAL A 88 38.49 -8.32 -13.18
N ASN A 89 38.51 -7.84 -14.42
CA ASN A 89 38.87 -8.68 -15.55
C ASN A 89 40.31 -9.13 -15.29
N HIS A 90 40.47 -10.41 -14.99
CA HIS A 90 41.76 -11.04 -14.78
C HIS A 90 42.41 -11.33 -16.13
N ASP A 91 42.65 -10.30 -16.93
CA ASP A 91 43.54 -10.35 -18.09
C ASP A 91 44.55 -9.21 -17.94
N GLY A 92 45.74 -9.57 -17.48
CA GLY A 92 46.83 -8.63 -17.27
C GLY A 92 47.45 -8.16 -18.57
N LEU A 93 47.58 -6.84 -18.73
CA LEU A 93 48.88 -6.21 -18.98
C LEU A 93 48.86 -4.72 -18.59
N GLU A 94 49.76 -4.42 -17.67
CA GLU A 94 50.32 -3.18 -17.12
C GLU A 94 49.90 -1.75 -17.57
N SER A 95 49.94 -0.91 -16.53
CA SER A 95 50.55 0.44 -16.48
C SER A 95 49.65 1.66 -16.73
N SER A 96 49.10 2.14 -15.62
CA SER A 96 49.13 3.53 -15.13
C SER A 96 49.11 4.69 -16.14
N HIS A 97 48.02 5.45 -16.14
CA HIS A 97 48.06 6.89 -15.84
C HIS A 97 46.66 7.42 -15.49
N MET A 98 46.50 7.87 -14.23
CA MET A 98 45.50 8.87 -13.89
C MET A 98 45.78 10.12 -14.73
N THR A 99 44.89 10.42 -15.68
CA THR A 99 44.63 11.80 -16.08
C THR A 99 43.15 11.98 -16.31
N SER A 100 42.53 12.77 -15.44
CA SER A 100 41.37 13.58 -15.75
C SER A 100 41.59 14.33 -17.06
N ARG A 101 40.98 13.87 -18.15
CA ARG A 101 40.85 14.65 -19.38
C ARG A 101 39.38 14.68 -19.78
N LEU A 102 38.72 15.74 -19.32
CA LEU A 102 37.60 16.36 -20.02
C LEU A 102 37.86 16.32 -21.53
N PRO A 103 36.92 15.84 -22.37
CA PRO A 103 37.08 16.02 -23.80
C PRO A 103 37.04 17.52 -24.11
N ARG A 104 38.18 18.01 -24.63
CA ARG A 104 38.32 19.34 -25.22
C ARG A 104 37.17 19.58 -26.18
N ARG A 105 36.46 20.68 -25.93
CA ARG A 105 35.50 21.35 -26.80
C ARG A 105 36.13 21.57 -28.18
N VAL A 106 35.81 20.71 -29.14
CA VAL A 106 35.90 21.05 -30.56
C VAL A 106 34.56 21.71 -30.87
N SER A 107 34.58 22.99 -31.24
CA SER A 107 33.37 23.70 -31.65
C SER A 107 32.67 22.94 -32.77
N PRO A 108 31.43 22.46 -32.60
CA PRO A 108 30.53 22.41 -33.72
C PRO A 108 30.00 23.84 -33.92
N ILE A 109 29.87 24.24 -35.17
CA ILE A 109 28.90 25.26 -35.57
C ILE A 109 27.60 24.88 -34.83
N ILE A 110 27.12 25.74 -33.93
CA ILE A 110 25.89 25.48 -33.17
C ILE A 110 24.77 25.46 -34.21
N PRO A 111 24.13 24.31 -34.49
CA PRO A 111 22.91 24.31 -35.28
C PRO A 111 21.89 25.13 -34.49
N GLU A 112 21.18 26.03 -35.16
CA GLU A 112 20.06 26.76 -34.59
C GLU A 112 19.12 25.76 -33.87
N PRO A 113 18.48 26.13 -32.75
CA PRO A 113 17.58 25.22 -32.02
C PRO A 113 16.56 24.52 -32.92
N ASN A 114 16.14 25.18 -34.01
CA ASN A 114 15.19 24.68 -34.99
C ASN A 114 15.72 23.52 -35.87
N GLU A 115 17.01 23.43 -36.16
CA GLU A 115 17.55 22.36 -37.04
C GLU A 115 17.53 20.99 -36.33
N ILE A 116 17.93 20.95 -35.05
CA ILE A 116 17.80 19.74 -34.20
C ILE A 116 16.31 19.38 -34.01
N THR A 117 15.41 20.38 -34.09
CA THR A 117 13.98 20.12 -33.93
C THR A 117 13.34 19.39 -35.11
N ASP A 118 13.75 19.71 -36.33
CA ASP A 118 13.22 19.03 -37.51
C ASP A 118 13.79 17.60 -37.62
N ASP A 119 15.06 17.40 -37.24
CA ASP A 119 15.73 16.10 -37.33
C ASP A 119 15.06 15.01 -36.47
N LEU A 120 14.72 15.30 -35.20
CA LEU A 120 14.08 14.31 -34.31
C LEU A 120 12.66 13.98 -34.76
N VAL A 121 11.92 14.98 -35.27
CA VAL A 121 10.56 14.77 -35.77
C VAL A 121 10.60 13.98 -37.07
N GLN A 122 11.50 14.33 -37.98
CA GLN A 122 11.72 13.61 -39.23
C GLN A 122 12.14 12.16 -38.97
N LEU A 123 13.05 11.94 -38.01
CA LEU A 123 13.45 10.60 -37.59
C LEU A 123 12.27 9.82 -37.00
N ALA A 124 11.49 10.42 -36.10
CA ALA A 124 10.31 9.79 -35.53
C ALA A 124 9.28 9.40 -36.61
N SER A 125 9.04 10.28 -37.59
CA SER A 125 8.10 10.04 -38.69
C SER A 125 8.52 8.91 -39.64
N SER A 126 9.76 8.41 -39.54
CA SER A 126 10.19 7.21 -40.29
C SER A 126 9.75 5.88 -39.64
N TYR A 127 9.21 5.91 -38.42
CA TYR A 127 8.79 4.73 -37.68
C TYR A 127 7.27 4.71 -37.44
N GLU A 128 6.56 4.00 -38.31
CA GLU A 128 5.13 3.75 -38.19
C GLU A 128 4.79 2.65 -37.16
N ALA A 129 3.51 2.55 -36.81
CA ALA A 129 3.00 1.47 -35.96
C ALA A 129 3.31 0.09 -36.56
N SER A 130 3.68 -0.88 -35.71
CA SER A 130 4.19 -2.18 -36.18
C SER A 130 3.12 -3.13 -36.73
N GLY A 131 1.84 -2.82 -36.47
CA GLY A 131 0.76 -3.79 -36.43
C GLY A 131 0.89 -4.77 -35.25
N GLY A 132 -0.19 -5.48 -34.97
CA GLY A 132 -0.25 -6.59 -34.04
C GLY A 132 0.56 -7.77 -34.57
N ARG A 133 1.28 -8.45 -33.67
CA ARG A 133 2.11 -9.61 -34.00
C ARG A 133 2.02 -10.64 -32.90
N ARG A 134 1.98 -11.91 -33.27
CA ARG A 134 2.06 -13.01 -32.32
C ARG A 134 3.47 -13.12 -31.72
N LEU A 135 3.54 -13.39 -30.42
CA LEU A 135 4.78 -13.69 -29.71
C LEU A 135 4.84 -15.15 -29.29
N SER A 136 6.06 -15.69 -29.24
CA SER A 136 6.33 -16.90 -28.45
C SER A 136 6.33 -16.53 -26.97
N SER A 137 5.91 -17.45 -26.09
CA SER A 137 5.91 -17.19 -24.64
C SER A 137 7.31 -16.90 -24.09
N SER A 138 8.36 -17.48 -24.68
CA SER A 138 9.77 -17.17 -24.36
C SER A 138 10.23 -15.77 -24.80
N SER A 139 9.44 -15.06 -25.62
CA SER A 139 9.77 -13.73 -26.15
C SER A 139 9.07 -12.59 -25.41
N ILE A 140 8.37 -12.87 -24.31
CA ILE A 140 7.77 -11.83 -23.48
C ILE A 140 8.91 -11.09 -22.77
N THR A 141 8.95 -9.77 -22.96
CA THR A 141 9.96 -8.92 -22.32
C THR A 141 9.79 -8.99 -20.81
N LYS A 142 10.86 -9.34 -20.10
CA LYS A 142 10.95 -9.19 -18.64
C LYS A 142 10.87 -7.70 -18.29
N ARG A 143 10.35 -7.37 -17.10
CA ARG A 143 10.39 -5.99 -16.57
C ARG A 143 11.79 -5.40 -16.70
N ILE A 144 11.89 -4.11 -17.03
CA ILE A 144 13.17 -3.41 -17.28
C ILE A 144 14.11 -3.68 -16.11
N ARG A 145 13.59 -3.53 -14.90
CA ARG A 145 14.38 -3.70 -13.68
C ARG A 145 14.65 -5.17 -13.36
N SER A 146 13.80 -6.11 -13.76
CA SER A 146 14.05 -7.56 -13.61
C SER A 146 15.14 -8.10 -14.55
N THR A 147 15.47 -7.41 -15.64
CA THR A 147 16.53 -7.85 -16.57
C THR A 147 17.96 -7.73 -16.02
N GLN A 148 18.16 -6.95 -14.95
CA GLN A 148 19.47 -6.78 -14.31
C GLN A 148 19.82 -7.92 -13.31
N GLN A 149 19.66 -9.19 -13.70
CA GLN A 149 19.72 -10.36 -12.79
C GLN A 149 21.08 -10.58 -12.08
N ASN A 150 22.16 -9.92 -12.52
CA ASN A 150 23.51 -10.10 -11.97
C ASN A 150 24.05 -8.86 -11.23
N ARG A 151 23.20 -7.88 -10.91
CA ARG A 151 23.61 -6.69 -10.14
C ARG A 151 22.90 -6.66 -8.78
N PRO A 152 23.62 -6.35 -7.69
CA PRO A 152 22.97 -6.09 -6.41
C PRO A 152 22.00 -4.91 -6.60
N LYS A 153 20.77 -5.06 -6.09
CA LYS A 153 19.71 -4.05 -6.22
C LYS A 153 19.40 -3.46 -4.87
N PHE A 154 19.16 -2.17 -4.86
CA PHE A 154 18.61 -1.51 -3.70
C PHE A 154 17.14 -1.89 -3.54
N VAL A 155 16.74 -2.28 -2.34
CA VAL A 155 15.33 -2.58 -2.02
C VAL A 155 14.86 -1.69 -0.88
N SER A 156 13.73 -1.00 -1.07
CA SER A 156 13.15 -0.16 -0.03
C SER A 156 11.72 -0.54 0.28
N ALA A 157 11.45 -0.86 1.55
CA ALA A 157 10.10 -1.15 2.02
C ALA A 157 9.56 -0.01 2.88
N PHE A 158 8.37 0.50 2.54
CA PHE A 158 7.61 1.43 3.38
C PHE A 158 6.56 0.65 4.16
N CYS A 159 6.93 0.24 5.37
CA CYS A 159 6.12 -0.61 6.22
C CYS A 159 4.96 0.17 6.85
N GLN A 160 3.87 -0.55 7.14
CA GLN A 160 2.78 -0.03 7.95
C GLN A 160 3.14 -0.05 9.43
N SER A 161 2.48 0.83 10.19
CA SER A 161 2.55 0.90 11.66
C SER A 161 1.12 0.89 12.23
N ASN A 162 0.83 1.69 13.25
CA ASN A 162 -0.50 1.87 13.82
C ASN A 162 -1.28 2.94 13.06
N CYS A 163 -1.68 2.62 11.82
CA CYS A 163 -2.33 3.55 10.91
C CYS A 163 -3.86 3.62 11.04
N GLY A 164 -4.50 2.86 11.94
CA GLY A 164 -5.94 2.58 11.92
C GLY A 164 -6.87 3.81 11.95
N ASP A 165 -6.40 4.97 12.41
CA ASP A 165 -7.14 6.24 12.41
C ASP A 165 -6.38 7.37 11.68
N VAL A 166 -5.43 7.03 10.79
CA VAL A 166 -4.54 7.98 10.11
C VAL A 166 -4.75 7.97 8.60
N SER A 167 -5.41 9.01 8.09
CA SER A 167 -5.67 9.21 6.66
C SER A 167 -4.54 9.98 5.95
N PRO A 168 -4.19 9.65 4.69
CA PRO A 168 -3.31 10.46 3.85
C PRO A 168 -4.02 11.69 3.23
N ASN A 169 -5.35 11.81 3.40
CA ASN A 169 -6.17 12.87 2.83
C ASN A 169 -6.17 14.12 3.72
N VAL A 170 -5.03 14.82 3.73
CA VAL A 170 -4.67 15.84 4.72
C VAL A 170 -5.37 17.20 4.60
N LEU A 171 -6.16 17.46 3.54
CA LEU A 171 -6.85 18.76 3.40
C LEU A 171 -8.15 18.84 4.20
N GLY A 172 -8.56 17.74 4.85
CA GLY A 172 -9.81 17.64 5.60
C GLY A 172 -10.91 16.95 4.80
N THR A 173 -12.12 16.94 5.37
CA THR A 173 -13.25 16.16 4.89
C THR A 173 -14.41 17.07 4.50
N PHE A 174 -14.93 16.87 3.28
CA PHE A 174 -15.90 17.77 2.67
C PHE A 174 -17.00 17.01 1.95
N CYS A 175 -18.16 17.63 1.91
CA CYS A 175 -19.30 17.19 1.12
C CYS A 175 -19.05 17.47 -0.36
N ILE A 176 -19.11 16.44 -1.20
CA ILE A 176 -18.81 16.57 -2.64
C ILE A 176 -19.85 17.38 -3.41
N ASP A 177 -21.08 17.49 -2.90
CA ASP A 177 -22.20 18.20 -3.50
C ASP A 177 -22.19 19.72 -3.20
N THR A 178 -21.84 20.09 -1.96
CA THR A 178 -21.91 21.47 -1.46
C THR A 178 -20.55 22.12 -1.24
N GLY A 179 -19.48 21.33 -1.14
CA GLY A 179 -18.14 21.80 -0.78
C GLY A 179 -17.96 22.18 0.69
N LEU A 180 -19.01 22.05 1.52
CA LEU A 180 -18.96 22.35 2.95
C LEU A 180 -18.23 21.25 3.73
N PRO A 181 -17.65 21.56 4.91
CA PRO A 181 -17.09 20.55 5.79
C PRO A 181 -18.14 19.50 6.19
N CYS A 182 -17.72 18.24 6.29
CA CYS A 182 -18.60 17.18 6.81
C CYS A 182 -18.97 17.40 8.28
N ASP A 183 -20.08 16.80 8.71
CA ASP A 183 -20.33 16.60 10.13
C ASP A 183 -19.20 15.76 10.76
N PHE A 184 -18.53 16.32 11.76
CA PHE A 184 -17.35 15.71 12.37
C PHE A 184 -17.67 14.38 13.07
N ASN A 185 -18.76 14.33 13.82
CA ASN A 185 -19.06 13.20 14.71
C ASN A 185 -19.51 11.95 13.95
N HIS A 186 -20.24 12.12 12.84
CA HIS A 186 -20.81 11.00 12.09
C HIS A 186 -20.23 10.83 10.68
N SER A 187 -19.37 11.77 10.24
CA SER A 187 -18.82 11.83 8.88
C SER A 187 -19.93 11.83 7.82
N THR A 188 -20.86 12.76 7.96
CA THR A 188 -22.03 12.85 7.07
C THR A 188 -22.21 14.22 6.45
N CYS A 189 -22.94 14.24 5.34
CA CYS A 189 -23.41 15.39 4.60
C CYS A 189 -24.93 15.24 4.45
N ASN A 190 -25.70 16.20 4.96
CA ASN A 190 -27.16 16.10 5.02
C ASN A 190 -27.64 14.79 5.68
N GLY A 191 -26.89 14.33 6.69
CA GLY A 191 -27.18 13.10 7.44
C GLY A 191 -26.84 11.80 6.72
N LYS A 192 -26.16 11.84 5.56
CA LYS A 192 -25.71 10.68 4.77
C LYS A 192 -24.19 10.63 4.64
N ASN A 193 -23.59 9.44 4.68
CA ASN A 193 -22.14 9.27 4.62
C ASN A 193 -21.59 9.31 3.19
N GLU A 194 -22.38 8.94 2.18
CA GLU A 194 -21.87 8.66 0.82
C GLU A 194 -21.29 9.87 0.09
N LEU A 195 -21.55 11.07 0.60
CA LEU A 195 -21.07 12.33 0.04
C LEU A 195 -19.90 12.94 0.83
N CYS A 196 -19.53 12.39 1.99
CA CYS A 196 -18.45 12.91 2.82
C CYS A 196 -17.12 12.25 2.46
N TYR A 197 -16.21 13.00 1.83
CA TYR A 197 -14.90 12.50 1.42
C TYR A 197 -13.75 13.32 1.99
N GLY A 198 -12.68 12.63 2.38
CA GLY A 198 -11.36 13.22 2.61
C GLY A 198 -10.76 13.71 1.30
N ARG A 199 -10.03 14.83 1.36
CA ARG A 199 -9.31 15.38 0.20
C ARG A 199 -7.81 15.28 0.39
N GLY A 200 -7.15 14.61 -0.57
CA GLY A 200 -5.70 14.57 -0.69
C GLY A 200 -5.11 15.93 -1.08
N PRO A 201 -3.79 16.12 -0.91
CA PRO A 201 -3.13 17.39 -1.20
C PRO A 201 -3.11 17.77 -2.69
N GLY A 202 -3.36 16.82 -3.60
CA GLY A 202 -3.48 17.04 -5.04
C GLY A 202 -4.91 17.16 -5.54
N TYR A 203 -5.91 17.25 -4.65
CA TYR A 203 -7.34 17.28 -5.01
C TYR A 203 -7.63 18.31 -6.13
N PRO A 204 -8.43 17.95 -7.15
CA PRO A 204 -9.20 16.71 -7.27
C PRO A 204 -8.45 15.50 -7.85
N ASP A 205 -7.14 15.60 -8.11
CA ASP A 205 -6.34 14.52 -8.67
C ASP A 205 -5.79 13.59 -7.56
N GLU A 206 -6.29 12.35 -7.53
CA GLU A 206 -5.85 11.32 -6.59
C GLU A 206 -4.45 10.77 -6.93
N PHE A 207 -4.03 10.80 -8.20
CA PHE A 207 -2.68 10.42 -8.58
C PHE A 207 -1.70 11.47 -8.05
N GLU A 208 -1.99 12.76 -8.25
CA GLU A 208 -1.15 13.83 -7.71
C GLU A 208 -1.13 13.80 -6.17
N SER A 209 -2.27 13.52 -5.54
CA SER A 209 -2.34 13.34 -4.09
C SER A 209 -1.42 12.20 -3.62
N THR A 210 -1.47 11.06 -4.30
CA THR A 210 -0.63 9.90 -4.03
C THR A 210 0.85 10.20 -4.23
N HIS A 211 1.20 10.89 -5.32
CA HIS A 211 2.56 11.34 -5.60
C HIS A 211 3.09 12.26 -4.49
N ILE A 212 2.33 13.28 -4.09
CA ILE A 212 2.73 14.22 -3.03
C ILE A 212 2.93 13.49 -1.69
N ILE A 213 1.99 12.63 -1.29
CA ILE A 213 2.10 11.90 -0.01
C ILE A 213 3.25 10.88 -0.05
N GLY A 214 3.43 10.17 -1.16
CA GLY A 214 4.56 9.27 -1.35
C GLY A 214 5.90 10.01 -1.31
N ASN A 215 6.01 11.13 -2.01
CA ASN A 215 7.22 11.97 -2.03
C ASN A 215 7.57 12.51 -0.63
N ARG A 216 6.58 12.92 0.19
CA ARG A 216 6.84 13.33 1.58
C ARG A 216 7.44 12.21 2.43
N GLN A 217 6.93 10.99 2.28
CA GLN A 217 7.48 9.82 2.97
C GLN A 217 8.89 9.50 2.47
N PHE A 218 9.09 9.47 1.16
CA PHE A 218 10.38 9.26 0.50
C PHE A 218 11.45 10.26 0.96
N GLN A 219 11.16 11.57 0.92
CA GLN A 219 12.10 12.60 1.34
C GLN A 219 12.55 12.39 2.79
N LYS A 220 11.61 12.09 3.69
CA LYS A 220 11.94 11.81 5.09
C LYS A 220 12.79 10.55 5.25
N ALA A 221 12.51 9.51 4.46
CA ALA A 221 13.31 8.30 4.44
C ALA A 221 14.74 8.56 3.95
N VAL A 222 14.93 9.36 2.90
CA VAL A 222 16.27 9.78 2.42
C VAL A 222 17.03 10.55 3.48
N ASP A 223 16.38 11.48 4.18
CA ASP A 223 17.00 12.23 5.29
C ASP A 223 17.50 11.28 6.39
N LEU A 224 16.65 10.34 6.81
CA LEU A 224 16.99 9.35 7.84
C LEU A 224 18.08 8.39 7.36
N PHE A 225 18.02 7.94 6.11
CA PHE A 225 18.99 7.02 5.51
C PHE A 225 20.39 7.64 5.41
N SER A 226 20.43 8.94 5.12
CA SER A 226 21.67 9.72 4.99
C SER A 226 22.27 10.11 6.35
N SER A 227 21.43 10.27 7.38
CA SER A 227 21.85 10.66 8.74
C SER A 227 21.97 9.49 9.73
N ALA A 228 21.57 8.29 9.33
CA ALA A 228 21.66 7.08 10.16
C ALA A 228 23.10 6.85 10.64
N SER A 229 23.27 6.79 11.96
CA SER A 229 24.58 6.69 12.63
C SER A 229 24.60 5.67 13.78
N GLU A 230 23.45 5.30 14.33
CA GLU A 230 23.35 4.22 15.30
C GLU A 230 23.39 2.87 14.59
N GLU A 231 24.43 2.09 14.85
CA GLU A 231 24.54 0.72 14.38
C GLU A 231 23.68 -0.22 15.24
N ILE A 232 22.87 -1.06 14.61
CA ILE A 232 22.11 -2.10 15.31
C ILE A 232 23.04 -3.25 15.66
N GLN A 233 23.21 -3.52 16.95
CA GLN A 233 24.11 -4.53 17.49
C GLN A 233 23.38 -5.48 18.43
N GLY A 234 23.85 -6.72 18.50
CA GLY A 234 23.32 -7.76 19.37
C GLY A 234 22.65 -8.91 18.62
N LYS A 235 22.02 -9.81 19.37
CA LYS A 235 21.44 -11.03 18.82
C LYS A 235 20.15 -10.78 18.04
N ILE A 236 19.84 -11.73 17.16
CA ILE A 236 18.51 -11.87 16.56
C ILE A 236 17.73 -12.89 17.40
N ASP A 237 16.49 -12.56 17.74
CA ASP A 237 15.62 -13.42 18.55
C ASP A 237 14.15 -13.22 18.15
N TYR A 238 13.25 -14.14 18.48
CA TYR A 238 11.83 -13.99 18.23
C TYR A 238 10.97 -14.73 19.24
N ARG A 239 9.74 -14.25 19.45
CA ARG A 239 8.68 -15.00 20.12
C ARG A 239 7.42 -14.93 19.29
N HIS A 240 6.73 -16.06 19.15
CA HIS A 240 5.50 -16.19 18.38
C HIS A 240 4.53 -17.12 19.12
N THR A 241 3.23 -16.83 19.02
CA THR A 241 2.19 -17.77 19.45
C THR A 241 0.88 -17.50 18.69
N TYR A 242 0.06 -18.54 18.59
CA TYR A 242 -1.34 -18.45 18.16
C TYR A 242 -2.25 -18.43 19.38
N LEU A 243 -3.25 -17.56 19.37
CA LEU A 243 -4.18 -17.34 20.48
C LEU A 243 -5.62 -17.37 20.00
N ASP A 244 -6.50 -17.99 20.77
CA ASP A 244 -7.94 -17.88 20.57
C ASP A 244 -8.48 -16.59 21.20
N PHE A 245 -8.84 -15.62 20.36
CA PHE A 245 -9.39 -14.33 20.77
C PHE A 245 -10.91 -14.35 20.97
N SER A 246 -11.57 -15.50 20.79
CA SER A 246 -13.04 -15.57 20.95
C SER A 246 -13.47 -15.40 22.42
N LYS A 247 -12.68 -15.87 23.39
CA LYS A 247 -13.00 -15.83 24.83
C LYS A 247 -11.77 -15.70 25.73
N LEU A 248 -10.70 -15.06 25.24
CA LEU A 248 -9.46 -14.85 25.99
C LEU A 248 -9.72 -14.04 27.27
N GLU A 249 -9.21 -14.53 28.40
CA GLU A 249 -9.28 -13.85 29.69
C GLU A 249 -8.21 -12.77 29.79
N VAL A 250 -8.62 -11.57 30.21
CA VAL A 250 -7.79 -10.37 30.26
C VAL A 250 -7.89 -9.73 31.64
N ASN A 251 -6.74 -9.45 32.23
CA ASN A 251 -6.65 -8.73 33.50
C ASN A 251 -6.59 -7.22 33.23
N VAL A 252 -7.66 -6.50 33.56
CA VAL A 252 -7.74 -5.04 33.45
C VAL A 252 -7.70 -4.38 34.81
N ARG A 253 -7.12 -3.18 34.90
CA ARG A 253 -7.16 -2.36 36.12
C ARG A 253 -8.43 -1.51 36.10
N THR A 254 -9.18 -1.55 37.19
CA THR A 254 -10.37 -0.71 37.38
C THR A 254 -9.98 0.72 37.74
N SER A 255 -10.95 1.63 37.69
CA SER A 255 -10.80 3.03 38.14
C SER A 255 -10.43 3.16 39.62
N THR A 256 -10.69 2.14 40.44
CA THR A 256 -10.33 2.07 41.87
C THR A 256 -8.97 1.41 42.10
N GLY A 257 -8.28 0.97 41.04
CA GLY A 257 -6.97 0.34 41.10
C GLY A 257 -6.99 -1.18 41.37
N SER A 258 -8.17 -1.78 41.57
CA SER A 258 -8.29 -3.24 41.68
C SER A 258 -8.11 -3.92 40.32
N GLN A 259 -7.67 -5.18 40.30
CA GLN A 259 -7.68 -5.99 39.08
C GLN A 259 -9.04 -6.65 38.91
N GLN A 260 -9.56 -6.61 37.68
CA GLN A 260 -10.75 -7.31 37.26
C GLN A 260 -10.40 -8.21 36.08
N VAL A 261 -10.90 -9.45 36.11
CA VAL A 261 -10.82 -10.35 34.96
C VAL A 261 -12.01 -10.07 34.06
N VAL A 262 -11.74 -9.70 32.81
CA VAL A 262 -12.72 -9.54 31.73
C VAL A 262 -12.40 -10.53 30.62
N LYS A 263 -13.28 -10.64 29.61
CA LYS A 263 -13.07 -11.51 28.45
C LYS A 263 -13.17 -10.71 27.16
N THR A 264 -12.42 -11.16 26.15
CA THR A 264 -12.72 -10.84 24.76
C THR A 264 -14.00 -11.56 24.32
N CYS A 265 -14.55 -11.13 23.19
CA CYS A 265 -15.80 -11.65 22.64
C CYS A 265 -15.56 -12.40 21.34
N PRO A 266 -16.45 -13.36 20.98
CA PRO A 266 -16.53 -13.83 19.60
C PRO A 266 -16.66 -12.65 18.64
N ALA A 267 -16.00 -12.73 17.49
CA ALA A 267 -15.92 -11.62 16.54
C ALA A 267 -17.30 -11.05 16.16
N ALA A 268 -17.44 -9.74 16.12
CA ALA A 268 -18.63 -9.08 15.57
C ALA A 268 -18.30 -7.70 15.00
N MET A 269 -19.00 -7.34 13.92
CA MET A 269 -18.92 -6.02 13.28
C MET A 269 -20.15 -5.18 13.66
N GLY A 270 -19.90 -3.93 14.03
CA GLY A 270 -20.95 -2.98 14.42
C GLY A 270 -21.65 -2.33 13.23
N PHE A 271 -22.72 -1.59 13.47
CA PHE A 271 -23.42 -0.85 12.39
C PHE A 271 -22.52 0.16 11.67
N ALA A 272 -21.65 0.86 12.41
CA ALA A 272 -20.74 1.84 11.81
C ALA A 272 -19.65 1.23 10.91
N PHE A 273 -19.45 -0.10 10.91
CA PHE A 273 -18.61 -0.77 9.91
C PHE A 273 -19.15 -0.51 8.49
N ALA A 274 -20.46 -0.65 8.28
CA ALA A 274 -21.06 -0.41 6.98
C ALA A 274 -21.10 1.08 6.57
N ALA A 275 -20.77 2.00 7.48
CA ALA A 275 -20.64 3.41 7.16
C ALA A 275 -19.34 3.74 6.41
N GLY A 276 -18.33 2.85 6.43
CA GLY A 276 -17.00 3.15 5.90
C GLY A 276 -16.35 4.37 6.57
N THR A 277 -15.35 4.94 5.92
CA THR A 277 -14.64 6.14 6.40
C THR A 277 -14.73 7.29 5.42
N THR A 278 -14.17 8.44 5.76
CA THR A 278 -14.05 9.55 4.81
C THR A 278 -13.08 9.25 3.67
N ASP A 279 -12.21 8.25 3.80
CA ASP A 279 -11.33 7.81 2.71
C ASP A 279 -12.04 6.85 1.73
N GLY A 280 -13.15 6.27 2.16
CA GLY A 280 -13.97 5.35 1.39
C GLY A 280 -15.31 5.18 2.08
N PRO A 281 -16.28 6.07 1.84
CA PRO A 281 -17.56 5.99 2.52
C PRO A 281 -18.31 4.76 2.05
N GLY A 282 -19.05 4.18 2.99
CA GLY A 282 -19.95 3.07 2.76
C GLY A 282 -21.17 3.49 1.93
N ALA A 283 -22.26 2.76 2.10
CA ALA A 283 -23.51 3.00 1.38
C ALA A 283 -24.70 2.92 2.34
N PHE A 284 -25.87 3.36 1.87
CA PHE A 284 -27.13 3.32 2.60
C PHE A 284 -27.16 4.31 3.78
N ASP A 285 -28.03 4.07 4.75
CA ASP A 285 -28.30 4.97 5.87
C ASP A 285 -27.35 4.77 7.07
N PHE A 286 -26.25 4.03 6.90
CA PHE A 286 -25.26 3.81 7.95
C PHE A 286 -24.44 5.08 8.24
N LYS A 287 -24.09 5.28 9.52
CA LYS A 287 -23.32 6.43 9.99
C LYS A 287 -22.27 5.99 10.99
N GLN A 288 -21.16 6.71 11.05
CA GLN A 288 -20.21 6.51 12.13
C GLN A 288 -20.78 7.02 13.46
N GLY A 289 -20.38 6.42 14.57
CA GLY A 289 -20.87 6.79 15.91
C GLY A 289 -22.22 6.17 16.28
N ASP A 290 -22.73 5.21 15.49
CA ASP A 290 -24.01 4.57 15.77
C ASP A 290 -23.87 3.53 16.90
N VAL A 291 -24.45 3.85 18.05
CA VAL A 291 -24.55 2.97 19.23
C VAL A 291 -25.93 2.31 19.39
N LYS A 292 -26.87 2.59 18.48
CA LYS A 292 -28.26 2.11 18.58
C LYS A 292 -28.58 1.06 17.51
N GLY A 293 -28.20 1.31 16.27
CA GLY A 293 -28.54 0.49 15.11
C GLY A 293 -30.00 0.63 14.66
N ASN A 294 -30.23 0.84 13.36
CA ASN A 294 -31.56 0.96 12.76
C ASN A 294 -32.37 -0.36 12.80
N PRO A 295 -33.66 -0.33 13.20
CA PRO A 295 -34.60 -1.46 13.12
C PRO A 295 -34.59 -2.27 11.80
N PHE A 296 -34.50 -1.61 10.64
CA PHE A 296 -34.52 -2.31 9.34
C PHE A 296 -33.33 -3.27 9.20
N TRP A 297 -32.11 -2.78 9.45
CA TRP A 297 -30.90 -3.59 9.37
C TRP A 297 -30.80 -4.63 10.49
N ARG A 298 -31.44 -4.40 11.65
CA ARG A 298 -31.61 -5.44 12.68
C ARG A 298 -32.46 -6.61 12.16
N LEU A 299 -33.51 -6.34 11.40
CA LEU A 299 -34.32 -7.39 10.76
C LEU A 299 -33.50 -8.17 9.73
N VAL A 300 -32.78 -7.48 8.84
CA VAL A 300 -31.91 -8.11 7.83
C VAL A 300 -30.84 -8.98 8.49
N ARG A 301 -30.15 -8.45 9.50
CA ARG A 301 -29.20 -9.22 10.32
C ARG A 301 -29.86 -10.45 10.91
N ASN A 302 -31.04 -10.32 11.53
CA ASN A 302 -31.70 -11.44 12.20
C ASN A 302 -32.11 -12.57 11.24
N LEU A 303 -32.35 -12.27 9.96
CA LEU A 303 -32.56 -13.27 8.91
C LEU A 303 -31.27 -14.04 8.57
N LEU A 304 -30.10 -13.41 8.69
CA LEU A 304 -28.80 -14.06 8.50
C LEU A 304 -28.37 -14.82 9.77
N LYS A 305 -28.26 -14.12 10.90
CA LYS A 305 -27.89 -14.63 12.21
C LYS A 305 -28.34 -13.65 13.29
N THR A 306 -29.22 -14.09 14.19
CA THR A 306 -29.61 -13.28 15.36
C THR A 306 -28.55 -13.42 16.47
N PRO A 307 -27.94 -12.31 16.95
CA PRO A 307 -26.94 -12.38 18.03
C PRO A 307 -27.56 -12.83 19.36
N GLY A 308 -26.86 -13.69 20.07
CA GLY A 308 -27.24 -14.13 21.42
C GLY A 308 -27.12 -13.02 22.47
N LYS A 309 -27.79 -13.18 23.62
CA LYS A 309 -27.74 -12.18 24.71
C LYS A 309 -26.33 -11.98 25.25
N GLU A 310 -25.59 -13.06 25.48
CA GLU A 310 -24.18 -13.02 25.92
C GLU A 310 -23.29 -12.24 24.94
N GLN A 311 -23.49 -12.46 23.64
CA GLN A 311 -22.74 -11.79 22.59
C GLN A 311 -23.03 -10.28 22.54
N VAL A 312 -24.31 -9.89 22.66
CA VAL A 312 -24.72 -8.48 22.73
C VAL A 312 -24.16 -7.80 23.97
N GLU A 313 -24.18 -8.47 25.13
CA GLU A 313 -23.64 -7.93 26.39
C GLU A 313 -22.11 -7.80 26.34
N CYS A 314 -21.42 -8.79 25.77
CA CYS A 314 -19.97 -8.77 25.64
C CYS A 314 -19.49 -7.64 24.70
N GLN A 315 -20.18 -7.45 23.57
CA GLN A 315 -19.81 -6.46 22.55
C GLN A 315 -20.23 -5.03 22.91
N ALA A 316 -21.05 -4.82 23.94
CA ALA A 316 -21.56 -3.50 24.30
C ALA A 316 -20.44 -2.45 24.44
N PRO A 317 -20.66 -1.19 23.98
CA PRO A 317 -21.90 -0.63 23.44
C PRO A 317 -22.11 -0.87 21.94
N LYS A 318 -21.31 -1.70 21.26
CA LYS A 318 -21.43 -1.95 19.82
C LYS A 318 -22.80 -2.56 19.47
N PRO A 319 -23.61 -1.89 18.63
CA PRO A 319 -24.76 -2.53 18.04
C PRO A 319 -24.27 -3.48 16.94
N ILE A 320 -24.41 -4.79 17.15
CA ILE A 320 -23.93 -5.81 16.21
C ILE A 320 -24.74 -5.75 14.91
N LEU A 321 -24.07 -5.54 13.78
CA LEU A 321 -24.60 -5.67 12.42
C LEU A 321 -24.35 -7.07 11.86
N LEU A 322 -23.14 -7.60 12.02
CA LEU A 322 -22.74 -8.94 11.58
C LEU A 322 -22.10 -9.70 12.74
N ASP A 323 -22.66 -10.86 13.08
CA ASP A 323 -22.19 -11.70 14.19
C ASP A 323 -21.18 -12.75 13.71
N THR A 324 -20.09 -12.28 13.11
CA THR A 324 -19.18 -13.09 12.30
C THR A 324 -18.49 -14.23 13.05
N GLY A 325 -18.29 -14.09 14.36
CA GLY A 325 -17.76 -15.13 15.24
C GLY A 325 -18.71 -16.31 15.43
N GLU A 326 -20.02 -16.09 15.25
CA GLU A 326 -21.10 -17.07 15.41
C GLU A 326 -21.70 -17.51 14.05
N MET A 327 -21.13 -17.03 12.94
CA MET A 327 -21.48 -17.38 11.56
C MET A 327 -20.45 -18.38 11.03
N LYS A 328 -20.85 -19.65 10.90
CA LYS A 328 -19.97 -20.80 10.61
C LYS A 328 -20.19 -21.44 9.24
N GLU A 329 -21.25 -21.04 8.53
CA GLU A 329 -21.65 -21.61 7.25
C GLU A 329 -21.45 -20.58 6.12
N PRO A 330 -20.88 -20.97 4.96
CA PRO A 330 -20.33 -22.29 4.62
C PRO A 330 -18.96 -22.61 5.28
N TYR A 331 -18.34 -21.62 5.93
CA TYR A 331 -17.13 -21.72 6.75
C TYR A 331 -17.08 -20.50 7.68
N ASP A 332 -16.09 -20.40 8.58
CA ASP A 332 -15.94 -19.27 9.50
C ASP A 332 -15.82 -17.91 8.78
N TRP A 333 -16.64 -16.93 9.20
CA TRP A 333 -16.67 -15.59 8.59
C TRP A 333 -15.61 -14.62 9.14
N ALA A 334 -14.99 -14.96 10.27
CA ALA A 334 -13.90 -14.19 10.88
C ALA A 334 -12.92 -15.13 11.60
N PRO A 335 -11.61 -14.80 11.63
CA PRO A 335 -10.64 -15.61 12.33
C PRO A 335 -10.88 -15.54 13.85
N ALA A 336 -10.88 -16.69 14.52
CA ALA A 336 -10.84 -16.76 15.99
C ALA A 336 -9.41 -16.91 16.52
N ILE A 337 -8.57 -17.63 15.78
CA ILE A 337 -7.17 -17.90 16.12
C ILE A 337 -6.27 -16.87 15.44
N LEU A 338 -5.54 -16.07 16.23
CA LEU A 338 -4.68 -15.00 15.73
C LEU A 338 -3.21 -15.23 16.08
N PRO A 339 -2.28 -15.03 15.13
CA PRO A 339 -0.84 -14.97 15.39
C PRO A 339 -0.44 -13.63 16.00
N ILE A 340 0.36 -13.68 17.06
CA ILE A 340 1.13 -12.51 17.53
C ILE A 340 2.61 -12.85 17.59
N GLN A 341 3.46 -11.86 17.30
CA GLN A 341 4.90 -12.07 17.24
C GLN A 341 5.69 -10.82 17.64
N ILE A 342 6.81 -11.04 18.34
CA ILE A 342 7.87 -10.04 18.50
C ILE A 342 9.12 -10.59 17.84
N ILE A 343 9.70 -9.81 16.92
CA ILE A 343 11.02 -10.06 16.33
C ILE A 343 12.00 -9.07 16.94
N ARG A 344 13.15 -9.54 17.40
CA ARG A 344 14.24 -8.72 17.91
C ARG A 344 15.43 -8.79 16.97
N ILE A 345 15.99 -7.64 16.63
CA ILE A 345 17.23 -7.49 15.90
C ILE A 345 18.08 -6.51 16.70
N GLY A 346 19.02 -7.03 17.50
CA GLY A 346 19.86 -6.21 18.36
C GLY A 346 19.02 -5.37 19.34
N GLN A 347 19.17 -4.05 19.29
CA GLN A 347 18.36 -3.09 20.04
C GLN A 347 17.05 -2.67 19.37
N LEU A 348 16.56 -3.37 18.35
CA LEU A 348 15.23 -3.16 17.76
C LEU A 348 14.28 -4.31 18.10
N ALA A 349 13.06 -3.97 18.54
CA ALA A 349 11.94 -4.90 18.66
C ALA A 349 10.81 -4.50 17.71
N ILE A 350 10.39 -5.44 16.86
CA ILE A 350 9.30 -5.29 15.90
C ILE A 350 8.08 -6.04 16.45
N LEU A 351 7.00 -5.31 16.73
CA LEU A 351 5.73 -5.88 17.18
C LEU A 351 4.83 -6.16 15.98
N CYS A 352 4.74 -7.43 15.59
CA CYS A 352 3.97 -7.89 14.44
C CYS A 352 2.51 -8.14 14.86
N VAL A 353 1.60 -7.24 14.47
CA VAL A 353 0.19 -7.30 14.88
C VAL A 353 -0.74 -7.60 13.69
N PRO A 354 -1.74 -8.48 13.85
CA PRO A 354 -2.58 -8.95 12.75
C PRO A 354 -3.80 -8.05 12.49
N GLY A 355 -3.60 -6.73 12.45
CA GLY A 355 -4.69 -5.79 12.21
C GLY A 355 -4.26 -4.33 12.23
N GLU A 356 -5.24 -3.44 12.27
CA GLU A 356 -5.07 -1.99 12.15
C GLU A 356 -5.25 -1.31 13.50
N PHE A 357 -4.13 -1.05 14.19
CA PHE A 357 -4.14 -0.34 15.47
C PHE A 357 -4.36 1.14 15.23
N THR A 358 -5.25 1.78 16.00
CA THR A 358 -5.33 3.24 16.07
C THR A 358 -4.05 3.84 16.64
N THR A 359 -3.90 5.16 16.50
CA THR A 359 -2.76 5.91 16.98
C THR A 359 -2.52 5.62 18.46
N MET A 360 -3.53 5.75 19.30
CA MET A 360 -3.37 5.50 20.74
C MET A 360 -3.26 4.02 21.08
N ALA A 361 -3.92 3.11 20.35
CA ALA A 361 -3.76 1.69 20.55
C ALA A 361 -2.30 1.26 20.35
N GLY A 362 -1.67 1.72 19.26
CA GLY A 362 -0.27 1.43 18.96
C GLY A 362 0.69 2.03 19.98
N ARG A 363 0.47 3.27 20.41
CA ARG A 363 1.26 3.91 21.48
C ARG A 363 1.22 3.11 22.78
N ARG A 364 0.03 2.70 23.23
CA ARG A 364 -0.14 1.92 24.47
C ARG A 364 0.56 0.56 24.38
N LEU A 365 0.46 -0.12 23.24
CA LEU A 365 1.15 -1.40 23.03
C LEU A 365 2.68 -1.24 23.06
N ARG A 366 3.23 -0.29 22.31
CA ARG A 366 4.67 -0.02 22.30
C ARG A 366 5.20 0.36 23.68
N ASP A 367 4.52 1.27 24.38
CA ASP A 367 4.91 1.69 25.73
C ASP A 367 4.89 0.50 26.71
N ALA A 368 3.85 -0.35 26.65
CA ALA A 368 3.72 -1.50 27.54
C ALA A 368 4.78 -2.58 27.30
N VAL A 369 5.11 -2.86 26.03
CA VAL A 369 6.17 -3.81 25.69
C VAL A 369 7.54 -3.23 26.03
N LYS A 370 7.80 -1.96 25.70
CA LYS A 370 9.06 -1.29 26.03
C LYS A 370 9.32 -1.34 27.53
N ALA A 371 8.32 -1.06 28.36
CA ALA A 371 8.44 -1.12 29.81
C ALA A 371 8.87 -2.50 30.33
N VAL A 372 8.35 -3.60 29.74
CA VAL A 372 8.75 -4.97 30.11
C VAL A 372 10.19 -5.23 29.67
N LEU A 373 10.56 -4.90 28.44
CA LEU A 373 11.90 -5.12 27.92
C LEU A 373 12.95 -4.35 28.74
N THR A 374 12.66 -3.11 29.12
CA THR A 374 13.59 -2.27 29.90
C THR A 374 13.54 -2.51 31.41
N SER A 375 12.67 -3.38 31.92
CA SER A 375 12.60 -3.69 33.36
C SER A 375 13.72 -4.59 33.84
N ASP A 376 14.45 -5.21 32.92
CA ASP A 376 15.56 -6.10 33.22
C ASP A 376 16.85 -5.32 33.57
N ASN A 377 17.51 -5.71 34.65
CA ASN A 377 18.72 -5.04 35.14
C ASN A 377 20.00 -5.51 34.41
N SER A 378 19.90 -6.45 33.46
CA SER A 378 21.05 -6.91 32.66
C SER A 378 21.66 -5.81 31.78
N GLY A 379 20.89 -4.75 31.51
CA GLY A 379 21.27 -3.67 30.60
C GLY A 379 21.12 -4.02 29.11
N GLU A 380 20.73 -5.26 28.79
CA GLU A 380 20.60 -5.76 27.42
C GLU A 380 19.59 -4.96 26.57
N PHE A 381 18.59 -4.34 27.22
CA PHE A 381 17.48 -3.64 26.57
C PHE A 381 17.46 -2.11 26.82
N ASN A 382 18.49 -1.54 27.44
CA ASN A 382 18.47 -0.13 27.90
C ASN A 382 18.20 0.88 26.78
N ASN A 383 18.59 0.57 25.54
CA ASN A 383 18.41 1.43 24.36
C ASN A 383 17.45 0.82 23.32
N ILE A 384 16.48 0.01 23.76
CA ILE A 384 15.57 -0.66 22.81
C ILE A 384 14.66 0.35 22.07
N HIS A 385 14.65 0.23 20.75
CA HIS A 385 13.69 0.84 19.83
C HIS A 385 12.54 -0.15 19.62
N VAL A 386 11.29 0.31 19.78
CA VAL A 386 10.12 -0.55 19.60
C VAL A 386 9.29 0.01 18.47
N VAL A 387 9.19 -0.74 17.37
CA VAL A 387 8.34 -0.41 16.22
C VAL A 387 7.15 -1.34 16.19
N LEU A 388 6.05 -0.88 15.61
CA LEU A 388 4.85 -1.69 15.38
C LEU A 388 4.74 -1.95 13.88
N ALA A 389 4.53 -3.20 13.49
CA ALA A 389 4.26 -3.63 12.13
C ALA A 389 2.79 -4.09 12.07
N GLY A 390 1.93 -3.23 11.54
CA GLY A 390 0.51 -3.52 11.34
C GLY A 390 0.29 -4.50 10.19
N LEU A 391 -0.93 -5.06 10.10
CA LEU A 391 -1.34 -5.97 9.01
C LEU A 391 -0.37 -7.14 8.78
N THR A 392 0.21 -7.69 9.84
CA THR A 392 1.22 -8.74 9.75
C THR A 392 0.62 -10.12 10.02
N ASN A 393 1.03 -11.13 9.24
CA ASN A 393 0.65 -12.56 9.33
C ASN A 393 -0.82 -12.89 8.98
N THR A 394 -1.80 -12.15 9.52
CA THR A 394 -3.23 -12.27 9.15
C THR A 394 -3.93 -10.92 9.34
N TYR A 395 -5.24 -10.87 9.09
CA TYR A 395 -6.05 -9.66 9.23
C TYR A 395 -7.28 -9.87 10.10
N SER A 396 -7.36 -9.12 11.20
CA SER A 396 -8.46 -9.12 12.16
C SER A 396 -9.11 -7.75 12.30
N GLN A 397 -9.20 -6.99 11.20
CA GLN A 397 -9.79 -5.64 11.16
C GLN A 397 -9.05 -4.65 12.08
N TYR A 398 -9.78 -3.80 12.80
CA TYR A 398 -9.25 -2.68 13.57
C TYR A 398 -9.06 -3.02 15.05
N ILE A 399 -8.18 -2.27 15.70
CA ILE A 399 -7.92 -2.35 17.13
C ILE A 399 -7.92 -0.93 17.69
N THR A 400 -9.01 -0.58 18.38
CA THR A 400 -9.12 0.68 19.10
C THR A 400 -8.74 0.52 20.57
N THR A 401 -8.49 1.64 21.24
CA THR A 401 -8.56 1.70 22.71
C THR A 401 -9.99 1.43 23.20
N PHE A 402 -10.16 1.15 24.49
CA PHE A 402 -11.48 0.99 25.10
C PHE A 402 -12.31 2.27 24.93
N GLU A 403 -11.67 3.42 25.13
CA GLU A 403 -12.31 4.74 25.08
C GLU A 403 -12.74 5.12 23.65
N GLU A 404 -11.90 4.81 22.66
CA GLU A 404 -12.27 4.95 21.24
C GLU A 404 -13.39 3.97 20.84
N TYR A 405 -13.37 2.75 21.39
CA TYR A 405 -14.40 1.74 21.14
C TYR A 405 -15.78 2.22 21.58
N GLU A 406 -15.90 2.89 22.72
CA GLU A 406 -17.18 3.40 23.24
C GLU A 406 -17.87 4.38 22.29
N ILE A 407 -17.11 5.09 21.45
CA ILE A 407 -17.66 6.06 20.48
C ILE A 407 -18.33 5.35 19.30
N GLN A 408 -17.89 4.13 18.95
CA GLN A 408 -18.42 3.36 17.81
C GLN A 408 -18.39 4.11 16.47
N ARG A 409 -17.28 4.81 16.20
CA ARG A 409 -16.88 5.15 14.82
C ARG A 409 -16.51 3.89 14.02
N TYR A 410 -16.10 4.04 12.77
CA TYR A 410 -15.80 2.90 11.90
C TYR A 410 -14.81 1.91 12.54
N GLU A 411 -13.73 2.41 13.12
CA GLU A 411 -12.65 1.61 13.72
C GLU A 411 -13.15 0.87 14.98
N GLY A 412 -13.97 1.54 15.80
CA GLY A 412 -14.57 0.94 17.00
C GLY A 412 -15.61 -0.13 16.66
N ALA A 413 -16.42 0.09 15.62
CA ALA A 413 -17.35 -0.92 15.12
C ALA A 413 -16.63 -2.10 14.44
N SER A 414 -15.43 -1.87 13.92
CA SER A 414 -14.58 -2.87 13.27
C SER A 414 -13.60 -3.55 14.23
N THR A 415 -13.62 -3.21 15.52
CA THR A 415 -12.82 -3.89 16.55
C THR A 415 -13.50 -5.20 16.96
N LEU A 416 -13.14 -6.30 16.29
CA LEU A 416 -13.95 -7.53 16.27
C LEU A 416 -14.24 -8.14 17.64
N TYR A 417 -13.26 -8.23 18.53
CA TYR A 417 -13.33 -9.05 19.75
C TYR A 417 -13.79 -8.26 20.99
N GLY A 418 -14.54 -7.18 20.77
CA GLY A 418 -15.15 -6.38 21.81
C GLY A 418 -14.24 -5.30 22.41
N PRO A 419 -14.71 -4.59 23.45
CA PRO A 419 -14.05 -3.39 24.00
C PRO A 419 -12.66 -3.66 24.60
N HIS A 420 -12.37 -4.91 24.98
CA HIS A 420 -11.10 -5.29 25.61
C HIS A 420 -10.08 -5.88 24.63
N THR A 421 -10.32 -5.78 23.31
CA THR A 421 -9.40 -6.29 22.27
C THR A 421 -7.97 -5.77 22.43
N LEU A 422 -7.78 -4.44 22.60
CA LEU A 422 -6.44 -3.89 22.83
C LEU A 422 -5.83 -4.37 24.14
N SER A 423 -6.63 -4.53 25.19
CA SER A 423 -6.12 -4.99 26.49
C SER A 423 -5.61 -6.43 26.40
N ALA A 424 -6.30 -7.29 25.64
CA ALA A 424 -5.82 -8.61 25.28
C ALA A 424 -4.47 -8.53 24.56
N TYR A 425 -4.35 -7.74 23.49
CA TYR A 425 -3.08 -7.59 22.78
C TYR A 425 -1.95 -7.12 23.70
N ILE A 426 -2.18 -6.10 24.53
CA ILE A 426 -1.17 -5.61 25.48
C ILE A 426 -0.73 -6.74 26.42
N GLN A 427 -1.68 -7.45 27.04
CA GLN A 427 -1.38 -8.54 27.96
C GLN A 427 -0.53 -9.63 27.29
N GLU A 428 -0.92 -10.08 26.10
CA GLU A 428 -0.26 -11.20 25.43
C GLU A 428 1.11 -10.80 24.86
N PHE A 429 1.27 -9.59 24.35
CA PHE A 429 2.58 -9.07 23.96
C PHE A 429 3.51 -8.85 25.16
N GLN A 430 2.99 -8.47 26.32
CA GLN A 430 3.80 -8.42 27.55
C GLN A 430 4.28 -9.82 27.95
N LYS A 431 3.47 -10.87 27.77
CA LYS A 431 3.92 -12.26 27.97
C LYS A 431 5.03 -12.64 26.98
N LEU A 432 4.90 -12.28 25.70
CA LEU A 432 5.96 -12.50 24.71
C LEU A 432 7.26 -11.76 25.09
N ALA A 433 7.16 -10.49 25.48
CA ALA A 433 8.30 -9.70 25.91
C ALA A 433 8.96 -10.26 27.17
N THR A 434 8.17 -10.70 28.15
CA THR A 434 8.67 -11.37 29.37
C THR A 434 9.41 -12.66 29.02
N ALA A 435 8.87 -13.47 28.12
CA ALA A 435 9.52 -14.69 27.64
C ALA A 435 10.79 -14.41 26.83
N MET A 436 10.84 -13.30 26.09
CA MET A 436 12.04 -12.84 25.40
C MET A 436 13.15 -12.45 26.39
N VAL A 437 12.83 -11.64 27.41
CA VAL A 437 13.77 -11.28 28.49
C VAL A 437 14.26 -12.52 29.23
N ALA A 438 13.36 -13.46 29.56
CA ALA A 438 13.72 -14.69 30.26
C ALA A 438 14.41 -15.74 29.39
N ASN A 439 14.61 -15.48 28.10
CA ASN A 439 15.10 -16.44 27.10
C ASN A 439 14.31 -17.78 27.10
N LYS A 440 12.99 -17.71 27.22
CA LYS A 440 12.08 -18.87 27.24
C LYS A 440 11.19 -18.89 26.02
N GLU A 441 10.90 -20.08 25.50
CA GLU A 441 9.88 -20.26 24.47
C GLU A 441 8.47 -19.97 25.01
N VAL A 442 7.56 -19.64 24.09
CA VAL A 442 6.13 -19.46 24.38
C VAL A 442 5.37 -20.61 23.74
N PRO A 443 4.61 -21.41 24.50
CA PRO A 443 3.85 -22.50 23.93
C PRO A 443 2.78 -21.98 22.95
N THR A 444 2.58 -22.73 21.88
CA THR A 444 1.56 -22.45 20.85
C THR A 444 0.55 -23.59 20.86
N ASN A 445 -0.59 -23.37 21.50
CA ASN A 445 -1.60 -24.42 21.72
C ASN A 445 -2.73 -24.42 20.68
N PHE A 446 -2.76 -23.41 19.81
CA PHE A 446 -3.78 -23.25 18.78
C PHE A 446 -3.14 -23.32 17.39
N GLN A 447 -3.93 -23.73 16.40
CA GLN A 447 -3.55 -23.70 14.99
C GLN A 447 -4.71 -23.04 14.22
N PRO A 448 -4.42 -22.11 13.29
CA PRO A 448 -5.46 -21.55 12.44
C PRO A 448 -6.03 -22.64 11.52
N PRO A 449 -7.33 -22.60 11.19
CA PRO A 449 -7.93 -23.56 10.28
C PRO A 449 -7.42 -23.36 8.85
N ASP A 450 -7.20 -24.46 8.12
CA ASP A 450 -6.96 -24.44 6.67
C ASP A 450 -8.31 -24.43 5.92
N MET A 451 -8.48 -23.44 5.05
CA MET A 451 -9.72 -23.20 4.30
C MET A 451 -9.51 -23.22 2.78
N LEU A 452 -8.34 -23.63 2.27
CA LEU A 452 -8.02 -23.58 0.83
C LEU A 452 -9.02 -24.36 -0.03
N ASP A 453 -9.42 -25.56 0.40
CA ASP A 453 -10.35 -26.42 -0.36
C ASP A 453 -11.84 -26.04 -0.22
N LYS A 454 -12.16 -24.98 0.54
CA LYS A 454 -13.55 -24.56 0.82
C LYS A 454 -13.96 -23.27 0.12
N GLN A 455 -13.05 -22.63 -0.61
CA GLN A 455 -13.28 -21.31 -1.19
C GLN A 455 -14.32 -21.35 -2.32
N ILE A 456 -15.32 -20.46 -2.25
CA ILE A 456 -16.35 -20.32 -3.28
C ILE A 456 -15.96 -19.17 -4.21
N GLY A 457 -15.70 -19.48 -5.50
CA GLY A 457 -15.40 -18.49 -6.53
C GLY A 457 -16.63 -18.16 -7.39
N LEU A 458 -17.16 -16.94 -7.27
CA LEU A 458 -18.31 -16.47 -8.07
C LEU A 458 -17.93 -15.61 -9.28
N LEU A 459 -16.64 -15.27 -9.42
CA LEU A 459 -16.15 -14.45 -10.53
C LEU A 459 -16.00 -15.32 -11.79
N PRO A 460 -16.76 -15.08 -12.88
CA PRO A 460 -16.62 -15.87 -14.09
C PRO A 460 -15.24 -15.69 -14.73
N GLY A 461 -14.70 -16.79 -15.27
CA GLY A 461 -13.48 -16.77 -16.07
C GLY A 461 -13.63 -15.95 -17.36
N VAL A 462 -12.52 -15.80 -18.10
CA VAL A 462 -12.56 -15.23 -19.45
C VAL A 462 -13.14 -16.28 -20.40
N VAL A 463 -14.17 -15.93 -21.18
CA VAL A 463 -14.79 -16.86 -22.14
C VAL A 463 -13.91 -16.97 -23.40
N PHE A 464 -13.76 -15.87 -24.13
CA PHE A 464 -12.86 -15.70 -25.27
C PHE A 464 -12.61 -14.20 -25.52
N ASP A 465 -11.60 -13.88 -26.30
CA ASP A 465 -11.31 -12.54 -26.82
C ASP A 465 -11.42 -12.52 -28.35
N SER A 466 -11.74 -11.37 -28.92
CA SER A 466 -11.86 -11.17 -30.37
C SER A 466 -11.46 -9.77 -30.80
N THR A 467 -11.10 -9.63 -32.07
CA THR A 467 -10.88 -8.37 -32.78
C THR A 467 -11.88 -8.21 -33.94
N PRO A 468 -12.04 -6.99 -34.51
CA PRO A 468 -12.77 -6.83 -35.77
C PRO A 468 -12.13 -7.61 -36.94
N PRO A 469 -12.89 -7.93 -38.01
CA PRO A 469 -12.32 -8.53 -39.21
C PRO A 469 -11.18 -7.67 -39.78
N GLY A 470 -10.05 -8.31 -40.12
CA GLY A 470 -8.86 -7.63 -40.66
C GLY A 470 -7.98 -6.93 -39.63
N VAL A 471 -8.29 -7.06 -38.33
CA VAL A 471 -7.52 -6.49 -37.22
C VAL A 471 -6.91 -7.60 -36.37
N GLU A 472 -5.65 -7.48 -36.01
CA GLU A 472 -4.94 -8.39 -35.12
C GLU A 472 -4.82 -7.82 -33.70
N PHE A 473 -4.62 -8.70 -32.71
CA PHE A 473 -4.30 -8.25 -31.35
C PHE A 473 -2.94 -7.56 -31.33
N GLY A 474 -2.89 -6.37 -30.73
CA GLY A 474 -1.72 -5.49 -30.77
C GLY A 474 -1.79 -4.43 -31.88
N ASP A 475 -2.77 -4.46 -32.77
CA ASP A 475 -2.99 -3.34 -33.69
C ASP A 475 -3.40 -2.08 -32.93
N VAL A 476 -2.94 -0.91 -33.41
CA VAL A 476 -3.30 0.39 -32.84
C VAL A 476 -4.70 0.79 -33.31
N SER A 477 -5.61 1.05 -32.39
CA SER A 477 -6.95 1.60 -32.68
C SER A 477 -7.01 3.12 -32.62
N SER A 478 -6.12 3.74 -31.82
CA SER A 478 -5.91 5.19 -31.75
C SER A 478 -4.44 5.44 -31.50
N ASP A 479 -3.76 6.02 -32.47
CA ASP A 479 -2.30 6.20 -32.45
C ASP A 479 -1.90 7.57 -31.91
N VAL A 480 -0.61 7.73 -31.63
CA VAL A 480 0.00 9.04 -31.34
C VAL A 480 -0.15 9.94 -32.58
N PRO A 481 -0.35 11.26 -32.45
CA PRO A 481 -0.43 12.15 -33.61
C PRO A 481 0.82 12.08 -34.51
N ALA A 482 0.63 12.14 -35.82
CA ALA A 482 1.75 12.13 -36.78
C ALA A 482 2.67 13.35 -36.60
N SER A 483 3.97 13.15 -36.77
CA SER A 483 5.00 14.22 -36.68
C SER A 483 4.91 15.04 -35.38
N SER A 484 4.53 14.40 -34.26
CA SER A 484 4.35 15.06 -32.98
C SER A 484 5.65 15.25 -32.21
N THR A 485 5.78 16.40 -31.53
CA THR A 485 6.76 16.63 -30.48
C THR A 485 6.05 16.85 -29.16
N PHE A 486 6.53 16.19 -28.10
CA PHE A 486 6.05 16.37 -26.74
C PHE A 486 7.12 17.01 -25.86
N ARG A 487 6.68 17.87 -24.95
CA ARG A 487 7.53 18.43 -23.89
C ARG A 487 7.50 17.51 -22.68
N LYS A 488 8.53 17.54 -21.86
CA LYS A 488 8.49 17.03 -20.48
C LYS A 488 7.23 17.51 -19.74
N GLY A 489 6.56 16.62 -19.03
CA GLY A 489 5.26 16.81 -18.39
C GLY A 489 4.05 16.62 -19.30
N SER A 490 4.23 16.49 -20.62
CA SER A 490 3.12 16.17 -21.53
C SER A 490 2.68 14.71 -21.37
N VAL A 491 1.41 14.45 -21.65
CA VAL A 491 0.87 13.09 -21.70
C VAL A 491 0.85 12.60 -23.13
N VAL A 492 1.49 11.45 -23.38
CA VAL A 492 1.46 10.73 -24.65
C VAL A 492 0.62 9.48 -24.47
N ASN A 493 -0.29 9.19 -25.39
CA ASN A 493 -1.09 7.97 -25.32
C ASN A 493 -1.27 7.28 -26.68
N ALA A 494 -1.48 5.97 -26.62
CA ALA A 494 -1.90 5.15 -27.74
C ALA A 494 -2.83 4.05 -27.21
N THR A 495 -3.80 3.66 -28.02
CA THR A 495 -4.76 2.60 -27.70
C THR A 495 -4.64 1.46 -28.69
N PHE A 496 -4.61 0.24 -28.19
CA PHE A 496 -4.40 -0.98 -28.93
C PHE A 496 -5.62 -1.89 -28.82
N TYR A 497 -5.96 -2.61 -29.88
CA TYR A 497 -6.84 -3.77 -29.79
C TYR A 497 -6.17 -4.84 -28.94
N SER A 498 -6.82 -5.23 -27.84
CA SER A 498 -6.22 -6.06 -26.80
C SER A 498 -7.20 -7.14 -26.31
N ALA A 499 -6.75 -7.93 -25.34
CA ALA A 499 -7.46 -9.02 -24.72
C ALA A 499 -7.58 -8.82 -23.20
N CYS A 500 -8.31 -9.69 -22.50
CA CYS A 500 -8.43 -9.61 -21.05
C CYS A 500 -7.08 -9.89 -20.34
N PRO A 501 -6.58 -9.00 -19.46
CA PRO A 501 -5.34 -9.21 -18.70
C PRO A 501 -5.41 -10.42 -17.75
N ARG A 502 -6.60 -10.94 -17.47
CA ARG A 502 -6.78 -12.17 -16.66
C ARG A 502 -6.37 -13.45 -17.40
N ASN A 503 -6.11 -13.38 -18.71
CA ASN A 503 -5.59 -14.52 -19.45
C ASN A 503 -4.16 -14.89 -19.02
N ASP A 504 -3.34 -13.88 -18.74
CA ASP A 504 -1.99 -14.02 -18.22
C ASP A 504 -1.63 -12.75 -17.47
N LEU A 505 -1.22 -12.88 -16.21
CA LEU A 505 -0.84 -11.74 -15.37
C LEU A 505 0.49 -11.11 -15.80
N LEU A 506 1.23 -11.78 -16.70
CA LEU A 506 2.58 -11.40 -17.11
C LEU A 506 3.50 -11.16 -15.91
N THR A 507 3.45 -12.06 -14.91
CA THR A 507 4.32 -12.00 -13.74
C THR A 507 5.79 -11.96 -14.18
N ASP A 508 6.57 -11.05 -13.61
CA ASP A 508 7.94 -10.68 -14.04
C ASP A 508 8.08 -10.11 -15.47
N GLY A 509 6.98 -9.99 -16.20
CA GLY A 509 6.84 -9.27 -17.46
C GLY A 509 6.10 -7.94 -17.30
N THR A 510 5.64 -7.39 -18.43
CA THR A 510 4.99 -6.08 -18.48
C THR A 510 3.92 -6.02 -19.58
N PHE A 511 2.84 -5.30 -19.33
CA PHE A 511 1.79 -5.00 -20.33
C PHE A 511 2.12 -3.79 -21.19
N ALA A 512 3.01 -2.91 -20.72
CA ALA A 512 3.28 -1.62 -21.36
C ALA A 512 4.76 -1.23 -21.22
N LEU A 513 5.35 -0.81 -22.34
CA LEU A 513 6.69 -0.23 -22.39
C LEU A 513 6.67 1.10 -23.11
N VAL A 514 7.53 2.01 -22.63
CA VAL A 514 8.06 3.12 -23.41
C VAL A 514 9.45 2.71 -23.86
N GLU A 515 9.69 2.71 -25.17
CA GLU A 515 11.00 2.42 -25.74
C GLU A 515 11.61 3.70 -26.30
N LYS A 516 12.91 3.89 -26.07
CA LYS A 516 13.71 4.99 -26.65
C LYS A 516 14.55 4.44 -27.80
N LEU A 517 14.67 5.21 -28.87
CA LEU A 517 15.64 4.94 -29.93
C LEU A 517 17.05 5.32 -29.45
N ASP A 518 17.98 4.38 -29.56
CA ASP A 518 19.39 4.60 -29.24
C ASP A 518 20.21 5.03 -30.48
N GLY A 519 21.50 5.33 -30.28
CA GLY A 519 22.39 5.76 -31.36
C GLY A 519 22.72 4.68 -32.41
N SER A 520 22.29 3.43 -32.19
CA SER A 520 22.46 2.30 -33.12
C SER A 520 21.20 2.02 -33.96
N ASN A 521 20.18 2.89 -33.87
CA ASN A 521 18.83 2.67 -34.42
C ASN A 521 18.12 1.45 -33.81
N SER A 522 18.48 1.08 -32.58
CA SER A 522 17.82 0.02 -31.83
C SER A 522 16.86 0.62 -30.79
N TRP A 523 15.76 -0.09 -30.55
CA TRP A 523 14.77 0.30 -29.55
C TRP A 523 15.15 -0.32 -28.21
N VAL A 524 15.39 0.52 -27.21
CA VAL A 524 15.71 0.10 -25.85
C VAL A 524 14.56 0.45 -24.90
N PRO A 525 14.12 -0.47 -24.03
CA PRO A 525 13.16 -0.15 -22.99
C PRO A 525 13.66 0.97 -22.08
N ALA A 526 12.82 1.97 -21.85
CA ALA A 526 13.11 3.14 -21.00
C ALA A 526 12.21 3.20 -19.76
N TYR A 527 10.91 2.89 -19.92
CA TYR A 527 9.95 2.82 -18.81
C TYR A 527 9.01 1.63 -19.01
N ASP A 528 8.54 1.02 -17.92
CA ASP A 528 7.57 -0.08 -17.93
C ASP A 528 6.35 0.21 -17.04
N ASP A 529 5.40 -0.73 -16.98
CA ASP A 529 4.18 -0.60 -16.16
C ASP A 529 4.41 -0.66 -14.64
N ASP A 530 5.67 -0.68 -14.20
CA ASP A 530 6.11 -0.47 -12.81
C ASP A 530 6.57 0.98 -12.55
N ASP A 531 6.71 1.80 -13.60
CA ASP A 531 7.07 3.21 -13.49
C ASP A 531 5.85 4.09 -13.19
N TRP A 532 5.98 5.00 -12.23
CA TRP A 532 4.93 5.98 -11.88
C TRP A 532 4.40 6.77 -13.09
N SER A 533 5.28 6.98 -14.07
CA SER A 533 5.00 7.78 -15.27
C SER A 533 4.15 7.06 -16.32
N LEU A 534 4.04 5.73 -16.29
CA LEU A 534 3.37 4.92 -17.31
C LEU A 534 2.16 4.19 -16.74
N ARG A 535 1.00 4.35 -17.39
CA ARG A 535 -0.24 3.71 -17.00
C ARG A 535 -0.73 2.77 -18.08
N PHE A 536 -1.10 1.57 -17.67
CA PHE A 536 -1.82 0.60 -18.48
C PHE A 536 -3.31 0.61 -18.10
N LYS A 537 -4.17 1.00 -19.05
CA LYS A 537 -5.63 1.06 -18.85
C LYS A 537 -6.32 0.05 -19.76
N TRP A 538 -6.94 -0.97 -19.18
CA TRP A 538 -7.75 -1.93 -19.93
C TRP A 538 -9.23 -1.54 -19.93
N SER A 539 -9.89 -1.64 -21.07
CA SER A 539 -11.32 -1.32 -21.20
C SER A 539 -12.06 -2.22 -22.18
N ARG A 540 -13.39 -2.23 -22.07
CA ARG A 540 -14.32 -2.87 -22.99
C ARG A 540 -15.45 -1.91 -23.35
N PRO A 541 -16.01 -1.97 -24.57
CA PRO A 541 -17.15 -1.16 -24.95
C PRO A 541 -18.43 -1.55 -24.19
N SER A 542 -18.52 -2.80 -23.71
CA SER A 542 -19.58 -3.28 -22.82
C SER A 542 -19.09 -4.46 -21.98
N LYS A 543 -19.72 -4.72 -20.82
CA LYS A 543 -19.26 -5.73 -19.84
C LYS A 543 -19.04 -7.13 -20.45
N LEU A 544 -19.91 -7.54 -21.37
CA LEU A 544 -19.88 -8.85 -22.02
C LEU A 544 -19.19 -8.84 -23.39
N SER A 545 -18.60 -7.71 -23.80
CA SER A 545 -17.91 -7.65 -25.08
C SER A 545 -16.69 -8.58 -25.08
N PRO A 546 -16.51 -9.42 -26.12
CA PRO A 546 -15.27 -10.15 -26.33
C PRO A 546 -14.18 -9.25 -26.91
N ARG A 547 -14.48 -8.00 -27.25
CA ARG A 547 -13.51 -7.03 -27.75
C ARG A 547 -13.06 -6.14 -26.59
N SER A 548 -11.77 -5.88 -26.50
CA SER A 548 -11.18 -5.00 -25.50
C SER A 548 -10.08 -4.13 -26.08
N PHE A 549 -9.73 -3.10 -25.32
CA PHE A 549 -8.69 -2.14 -25.65
C PHE A 549 -7.69 -2.03 -24.50
N ALA A 550 -6.44 -1.77 -24.85
CA ALA A 550 -5.39 -1.37 -23.93
C ALA A 550 -4.93 0.04 -24.30
N THR A 551 -5.15 1.01 -23.41
CA THR A 551 -4.63 2.37 -23.56
C THR A 551 -3.40 2.52 -22.69
N LEU A 552 -2.28 2.85 -23.33
CA LEU A 552 -1.02 3.18 -22.67
C LEU A 552 -0.96 4.70 -22.57
N GLU A 553 -0.72 5.21 -21.37
CA GLU A 553 -0.63 6.64 -21.08
C GLU A 553 0.67 6.93 -20.36
N TRP A 554 1.58 7.65 -21.04
CA TRP A 554 2.89 8.02 -20.52
C TRP A 554 2.95 9.52 -20.26
N THR A 555 3.09 9.91 -19.00
CA THR A 555 3.41 11.28 -18.62
C THR A 555 4.92 11.46 -18.67
N VAL A 556 5.42 12.18 -19.67
CA VAL A 556 6.86 12.31 -19.91
C VAL A 556 7.58 12.88 -18.66
N PRO A 557 8.48 12.12 -17.99
CA PRO A 557 9.18 12.59 -16.81
C PRO A 557 10.03 13.84 -17.06
N GLY A 558 10.24 14.67 -16.02
CA GLY A 558 11.06 15.89 -16.12
C GLY A 558 12.54 15.61 -16.43
N ASP A 559 13.04 14.46 -16.01
CA ASP A 559 14.39 13.96 -16.22
C ASP A 559 14.51 13.08 -17.48
N ALA A 560 13.42 12.83 -18.22
CA ALA A 560 13.47 12.05 -19.45
C ALA A 560 14.46 12.66 -20.46
N PRO A 561 15.40 11.88 -21.01
CA PRO A 561 16.31 12.36 -22.04
C PRO A 561 15.53 12.77 -23.30
N SER A 562 15.92 13.87 -23.95
CA SER A 562 15.35 14.20 -25.27
C SER A 562 15.70 13.10 -26.29
N GLY A 563 14.78 12.81 -27.21
CA GLY A 563 14.98 11.75 -28.19
C GLY A 563 13.69 11.26 -28.84
N VAL A 564 13.79 10.18 -29.60
CA VAL A 564 12.67 9.51 -30.26
C VAL A 564 12.21 8.33 -29.41
N TYR A 565 10.90 8.25 -29.18
CA TYR A 565 10.26 7.25 -28.33
C TYR A 565 9.10 6.57 -29.05
N ARG A 566 8.67 5.40 -28.56
CA ARG A 566 7.40 4.77 -28.93
C ARG A 566 6.78 4.01 -27.76
N LEU A 567 5.48 3.75 -27.85
CA LEU A 567 4.77 2.90 -26.90
C LEU A 567 4.68 1.47 -27.45
N ARG A 568 4.91 0.47 -26.60
CA ARG A 568 4.76 -0.95 -26.93
C ARG A 568 3.81 -1.61 -25.94
N HIS A 569 2.86 -2.37 -26.46
CA HIS A 569 1.92 -3.16 -25.68
C HIS A 569 2.24 -4.66 -25.79
N PHE A 570 2.03 -5.40 -24.70
CA PHE A 570 2.02 -6.86 -24.66
C PHE A 570 0.72 -7.37 -24.05
N GLY A 571 0.23 -8.51 -24.54
CA GLY A 571 -0.94 -9.15 -23.95
C GLY A 571 -1.06 -10.62 -24.33
N ALA A 572 -2.08 -11.26 -23.77
CA ALA A 572 -2.40 -12.66 -23.99
C ALA A 572 -3.88 -12.81 -24.34
N SER A 573 -4.19 -13.38 -25.50
CA SER A 573 -5.55 -13.57 -25.99
C SER A 573 -6.02 -15.00 -25.82
N LYS A 574 -7.28 -15.17 -25.43
CA LYS A 574 -7.93 -16.48 -25.33
C LYS A 574 -8.81 -16.72 -26.56
N PRO A 575 -8.43 -17.64 -27.47
CA PRO A 575 -9.31 -18.03 -28.58
C PRO A 575 -10.52 -18.83 -28.07
N LEU A 576 -11.56 -18.96 -28.90
CA LEU A 576 -12.73 -19.80 -28.59
C LEU A 576 -12.34 -21.28 -28.40
N ILE A 577 -11.37 -21.76 -29.16
CA ILE A 577 -10.82 -23.12 -29.09
C ILE A 577 -9.28 -23.02 -29.12
N GLY A 578 -8.62 -23.75 -28.23
CA GLY A 578 -7.16 -23.84 -28.16
C GLY A 578 -6.56 -23.13 -26.94
N SER A 579 -5.24 -22.94 -26.97
CA SER A 579 -4.49 -22.32 -25.89
C SER A 579 -4.43 -20.79 -26.03
N ILE A 580 -4.10 -20.13 -24.91
CA ILE A 580 -3.79 -18.70 -24.87
C ILE A 580 -2.63 -18.38 -25.81
N LYS A 581 -2.70 -17.22 -26.46
CA LYS A 581 -1.70 -16.74 -27.43
C LYS A 581 -1.21 -15.35 -27.04
N HIS A 582 0.11 -15.20 -26.89
CA HIS A 582 0.72 -13.90 -26.62
C HIS A 582 0.86 -13.06 -27.89
N PHE A 583 0.78 -11.75 -27.73
CA PHE A 583 0.91 -10.79 -28.81
C PHE A 583 1.61 -9.51 -28.34
N THR A 584 2.09 -8.72 -29.30
CA THR A 584 2.61 -7.37 -29.09
C THR A 584 2.26 -6.45 -30.26
N GLY A 585 2.30 -5.16 -30.02
CA GLY A 585 2.31 -4.15 -31.06
C GLY A 585 2.89 -2.83 -30.54
N THR A 586 3.34 -1.99 -31.46
CA THR A 586 3.90 -0.67 -31.13
C THR A 586 3.12 0.45 -31.79
N SER A 587 3.01 1.58 -31.10
CA SER A 587 2.59 2.85 -31.71
C SER A 587 3.59 3.30 -32.77
N ARG A 588 3.23 4.33 -33.55
CA ARG A 588 4.25 5.13 -34.24
C ARG A 588 5.20 5.78 -33.24
N ALA A 589 6.36 6.20 -33.72
CA ALA A 589 7.31 6.94 -32.91
C ALA A 589 6.96 8.43 -32.80
N PHE A 590 7.48 9.08 -31.76
CA PHE A 590 7.29 10.49 -31.47
C PHE A 590 8.54 11.09 -30.82
N ALA A 591 8.72 12.41 -30.95
CA ALA A 591 9.86 13.12 -30.37
C ALA A 591 9.52 13.68 -28.98
N VAL A 592 10.48 13.61 -28.06
CA VAL A 592 10.40 14.20 -26.71
C VAL A 592 11.52 15.23 -26.51
N ARG A 593 11.20 16.37 -25.89
CA ARG A 593 12.13 17.46 -25.55
C ARG A 593 12.07 17.89 -24.10
#